data_AF-A0A0B0P8Z3-F1
#
_entry.id   AF-A0A0B0P8Z3-F1
#
_cell.length_a   1.000
_cell.length_b   1.000
_cell.length_c   1.000
_cell.angle_alpha   90.00
_cell.angle_beta   90.00
_cell.angle_gamma   90.00
#
_symmetry.space_group_name_H-M   'P 1'
#
loop_
_entity.id
_entity.type
_entity.pdbx_description
1 polymer ?
#
loop_
_entity_poly.entity_id
_entity_poly.type
_entity_poly.pdbx_seq_one_letter_code
_entity_poly.pdbx_strand_id
1 'polypeptide(L)'
;MSRLGGAAAVAPFVIDIPLSSIEDERGESGRSQPAWEKWSNDGTDRHVAKLMEENVGAAMQFLQSKALCIMPISLAKAIYDTQPPDTSSSIVKPETDPTS
;
A
#
# COMPACT_ATOMS: atom_id res chain seq x y z
N MET A 1 -26.92 -34.17 -1.88
CA MET A 1 -26.11 -33.94 -0.65
C MET A 1 -24.73 -33.48 -1.06
N SER A 2 -24.13 -32.60 -0.27
CA SER A 2 -22.72 -32.14 -0.23
C SER A 2 -22.64 -30.61 -0.23
N ARG A 3 -22.64 -30.04 0.98
CA ARG A 3 -22.14 -28.69 1.21
C ARG A 3 -20.63 -28.81 1.23
N LEU A 4 -19.98 -28.46 0.12
CA LEU A 4 -18.52 -28.39 0.11
C LEU A 4 -18.12 -27.12 0.85
N GLY A 5 -17.76 -27.28 2.12
CA GLY A 5 -17.09 -26.26 2.91
C GLY A 5 -15.66 -26.11 2.41
N GLY A 6 -15.31 -24.89 1.98
CA GLY A 6 -13.93 -24.50 1.72
C GLY A 6 -13.54 -23.41 2.72
N ALA A 7 -12.82 -23.80 3.77
CA ALA A 7 -12.14 -22.83 4.63
C ALA A 7 -11.00 -22.20 3.82
N ALA A 8 -11.09 -20.90 3.55
CA ALA A 8 -9.98 -20.15 2.98
C ALA A 8 -8.92 -19.97 4.09
N ALA A 9 -7.85 -20.76 4.03
CA ALA A 9 -6.67 -20.54 4.84
C ALA A 9 -5.96 -19.28 4.33
N VAL A 10 -6.03 -18.20 5.12
CA VAL A 10 -5.22 -17.00 4.87
C VAL A 10 -3.79 -17.34 5.31
N ALA A 11 -2.90 -17.59 4.36
CA ALA A 11 -1.49 -17.71 4.66
C ALA A 11 -0.93 -16.33 5.07
N PRO A 12 -0.10 -16.24 6.13
CA PRO A 12 0.62 -15.01 6.44
C PRO A 12 1.57 -14.69 5.28
N PHE A 13 1.33 -13.57 4.63
CA PHE A 13 2.21 -13.01 3.61
C PHE A 13 3.50 -12.53 4.30
N VAL A 14 4.50 -13.40 4.34
CA VAL A 14 5.87 -13.04 4.73
C VAL A 14 6.45 -12.26 3.56
N ILE A 15 6.64 -10.95 3.77
CA ILE A 15 7.37 -10.10 2.85
C ILE A 15 8.86 -10.36 3.09
N ASP A 16 9.42 -11.34 2.39
CA ASP A 16 10.87 -11.42 2.18
C ASP A 16 11.25 -10.41 1.09
N ILE A 17 11.48 -9.15 1.50
CA ILE A 17 12.27 -8.22 0.69
C ILE A 17 13.69 -8.26 1.25
N PRO A 18 14.67 -8.87 0.55
CA PRO A 18 16.06 -8.67 0.90
C PRO A 18 16.44 -7.24 0.53
N LEU A 19 16.64 -6.39 1.55
CA LEU A 19 17.30 -5.09 1.39
C LEU A 19 18.81 -5.31 1.21
N SER A 20 19.20 -5.92 0.08
CA SER A 20 20.61 -6.04 -0.28
C SER A 20 21.11 -4.75 -0.93
N SER A 21 22.26 -4.27 -0.46
CA SER A 21 23.17 -3.32 -1.11
C SER A 21 23.02 -1.83 -0.76
N ILE A 22 23.32 -1.51 0.51
CA ILE A 22 24.26 -0.41 0.80
C ILE A 22 25.49 -1.09 1.43
N GLU A 23 26.40 -1.57 0.59
CA GLU A 23 27.81 -1.79 0.91
C GLU A 23 28.47 -0.43 0.61
N ASP A 24 29.07 0.28 1.55
CA ASP A 24 30.40 0.08 2.13
C ASP A 24 30.58 1.29 3.10
N GLU A 25 31.16 1.24 4.31
CA GLU A 25 32.48 0.78 4.68
C GLU A 25 32.56 0.68 6.23
N ARG A 26 33.22 -0.37 6.70
CA ARG A 26 34.12 -0.36 7.88
C ARG A 26 33.50 -0.26 9.29
N GLY A 27 33.25 -1.44 9.84
CA GLY A 27 33.73 -1.84 11.16
C GLY A 27 33.08 -1.20 12.39
N GLU A 28 32.07 -1.86 12.95
CA GLU A 28 32.07 -2.28 14.36
C GLU A 28 30.88 -3.22 14.58
N SER A 29 31.08 -4.24 15.40
CA SER A 29 30.06 -5.16 15.90
C SER A 29 28.93 -4.39 16.59
N GLY A 30 27.87 -4.05 15.85
CA GLY A 30 26.69 -3.39 16.40
C GLY A 30 25.55 -3.47 15.41
N ARG A 31 24.73 -4.51 15.57
CA ARG A 31 23.46 -4.75 14.85
C ARG A 31 22.75 -3.42 14.59
N SER A 32 22.85 -2.90 13.36
CA SER A 32 22.26 -1.64 12.95
C SER A 32 20.75 -1.85 12.82
N GLN A 33 20.06 -1.87 13.96
CA GLN A 33 18.60 -1.87 13.96
C GLN A 33 18.16 -0.66 13.13
N PRO A 34 17.28 -0.87 12.14
CA PRO A 34 16.72 0.23 11.38
C PRO A 34 16.24 1.34 12.31
N ALA A 35 16.49 2.60 11.97
CA ALA A 35 16.17 3.73 12.84
C ALA A 35 14.69 3.77 13.29
N TRP A 36 13.78 3.21 12.49
CA TRP A 36 12.36 3.08 12.81
C TRP A 36 12.06 2.07 13.94
N GLU A 37 12.91 1.06 14.18
CA GLU A 37 12.76 0.15 15.33
C GLU A 37 13.05 0.86 16.66
N LYS A 38 13.91 1.89 16.66
CA LYS A 38 14.19 2.71 17.86
C LYS A 38 13.07 3.73 18.12
N TRP A 39 12.44 4.25 17.08
CA TRP A 39 11.29 5.16 17.16
C TRP A 39 10.09 4.50 17.88
N SER A 40 9.91 3.18 17.73
CA SER A 40 8.73 2.51 18.30
C SER A 40 8.61 2.53 19.83
N ASN A 41 9.71 2.74 20.55
CA ASN A 41 9.72 2.61 22.01
C ASN A 41 9.61 3.96 22.77
N ASP A 42 9.83 5.10 22.11
CA ASP A 42 9.85 6.41 22.80
C ASP A 42 8.46 7.09 22.87
N GLY A 43 7.41 6.40 22.40
CA GLY A 43 6.06 6.93 22.31
C GLY A 43 5.78 7.75 21.05
N THR A 44 6.77 7.97 20.18
CA THR A 44 6.59 8.68 18.91
C THR A 44 5.69 7.88 17.96
N ASP A 45 5.58 6.56 18.10
CA ASP A 45 4.54 5.77 17.42
C ASP A 45 3.13 6.29 17.70
N ARG A 46 2.83 6.67 18.94
CA ARG A 46 1.53 7.26 19.30
C ARG A 46 1.36 8.65 18.69
N HIS A 47 2.45 9.41 18.59
CA HIS A 47 2.43 10.73 17.97
C HIS A 47 2.18 10.63 16.46
N VAL A 48 2.86 9.70 15.78
CA VAL A 48 2.61 9.40 14.37
C VAL A 48 1.19 8.91 14.16
N ALA A 49 0.70 7.99 14.99
CA ALA A 49 -0.68 7.50 14.90
C ALA A 49 -1.69 8.65 15.02
N LYS A 50 -1.48 9.57 15.96
CA LYS A 50 -2.32 10.76 16.13
C LYS A 50 -2.29 11.68 14.90
N LEU A 51 -1.10 11.96 14.35
CA LEU A 51 -0.96 12.77 13.14
C LEU A 51 -1.60 12.12 11.91
N MET A 52 -1.49 10.79 11.79
CA MET A 52 -2.15 10.01 10.75
C MET A 52 -3.67 10.09 10.90
N GLU A 53 -4.20 9.93 12.10
CA GLU A 53 -5.64 10.04 12.35
C GLU A 53 -6.18 11.45 12.05
N GLU A 54 -5.50 12.50 12.49
CA GLU A 54 -5.95 13.88 12.28
C GLU A 54 -5.86 14.32 10.81
N ASN A 55 -4.71 14.10 10.15
CA ASN A 55 -4.48 14.62 8.80
C ASN A 55 -4.92 13.63 7.71
N VAL A 56 -4.46 12.38 7.81
CA VAL A 56 -4.82 11.36 6.82
C VAL A 56 -6.28 10.96 6.99
N GLY A 57 -6.80 10.90 8.22
CA GLY A 57 -8.22 10.66 8.46
C GLY A 57 -9.14 11.73 7.86
N ALA A 58 -8.82 13.02 8.03
CA ALA A 58 -9.57 14.10 7.38
C ALA A 58 -9.46 14.03 5.85
N ALA A 59 -8.26 13.79 5.31
CA ALA A 59 -8.06 13.60 3.88
C ALA A 59 -8.86 12.40 3.35
N MET A 60 -8.94 11.30 4.11
CA MET A 60 -9.73 10.12 3.76
C MET A 60 -11.22 10.46 3.65
N GLN A 61 -11.78 11.28 4.54
CA GLN A 61 -13.17 11.71 4.43
C GLN A 61 -13.42 12.51 3.15
N PHE A 62 -12.52 13.44 2.81
CA PHE A 62 -12.61 14.19 1.57
C PHE A 62 -12.50 13.28 0.34
N LEU A 63 -11.53 12.36 0.32
CA LEU A 63 -11.36 11.41 -0.78
C LEU A 63 -12.58 10.50 -0.94
N GLN A 64 -13.14 10.01 0.17
CA GLN A 64 -14.39 9.24 0.17
C GLN A 64 -15.55 10.03 -0.44
N SER A 65 -15.68 11.33 -0.13
CA SER A 65 -16.70 12.20 -0.75
C SER A 65 -16.53 12.36 -2.27
N LYS A 66 -15.33 12.05 -2.80
CA LYS A 66 -14.98 12.08 -4.22
C LYS A 66 -14.91 10.68 -4.85
N ALA A 67 -15.28 9.63 -4.11
CA ALA A 67 -15.10 8.23 -4.50
C ALA A 67 -13.63 7.87 -4.84
N LEU A 68 -12.67 8.54 -4.20
CA LEU A 68 -11.25 8.24 -4.25
C LEU A 68 -10.81 7.55 -2.95
N CYS A 69 -9.77 6.74 -3.01
CA CYS A 69 -9.20 6.08 -1.84
C CYS A 69 -7.68 6.18 -1.82
N ILE A 70 -7.11 6.14 -0.61
CA ILE A 70 -5.67 5.91 -0.42
C ILE A 70 -5.41 4.41 -0.59
N MET A 71 -4.46 4.05 -1.45
CA MET A 71 -4.08 2.65 -1.68
C MET A 71 -2.58 2.47 -1.38
N PRO A 72 -2.21 1.53 -0.49
CA PRO A 72 -0.81 1.22 -0.24
C PRO A 72 -0.12 0.71 -1.52
N ILE A 73 1.16 1.06 -1.71
CA ILE A 73 1.93 0.63 -2.90
C ILE A 73 2.00 -0.90 -3.00
N SER A 74 2.18 -1.59 -1.88
CA SER A 74 2.19 -3.06 -1.84
C SER A 74 0.88 -3.66 -2.34
N LEU A 75 -0.25 -3.06 -1.98
CA LEU A 75 -1.57 -3.48 -2.43
C LEU A 75 -1.79 -3.12 -3.91
N ALA A 76 -1.44 -1.91 -4.32
CA ALA A 76 -1.56 -1.47 -5.71
C ALA A 76 -0.78 -2.38 -6.65
N LYS A 77 0.46 -2.72 -6.28
CA LYS A 77 1.31 -3.65 -7.05
C LYS A 77 0.67 -5.04 -7.14
N ALA A 78 0.21 -5.59 -6.03
CA ALA A 78 -0.43 -6.90 -6.00
C ALA A 78 -1.69 -6.96 -6.87
N ILE A 79 -2.50 -5.89 -6.90
CA ILE A 79 -3.72 -5.83 -7.71
C ILE A 79 -3.36 -5.66 -9.19
N TYR A 80 -2.42 -4.78 -9.51
CA TYR A 80 -2.02 -4.50 -10.90
C TYR A 80 -1.45 -5.74 -11.59
N ASP A 81 -0.59 -6.50 -10.90
CA ASP A 81 0.00 -7.73 -11.44
C ASP A 81 -1.05 -8.85 -11.64
N THR A 82 -2.20 -8.76 -10.96
CA THR A 82 -3.32 -9.71 -11.09
C THR A 82 -4.36 -9.32 -12.13
N GLN A 83 -4.26 -8.11 -12.72
CA GLN A 83 -5.14 -7.76 -13.82
C GLN A 83 -4.75 -8.56 -15.06
N PRO A 84 -5.65 -9.37 -15.64
CA PRO A 84 -5.44 -9.85 -17.00
C PRO A 84 -5.27 -8.64 -17.93
N PRO A 85 -4.54 -8.75 -19.06
CA PRO A 85 -4.46 -7.69 -20.05
C PRO A 85 -5.85 -7.48 -20.66
N ASP A 86 -6.69 -6.70 -19.98
CA ASP A 86 -8.02 -6.37 -20.42
C ASP A 86 -7.91 -5.40 -21.60
N THR A 87 -8.17 -5.93 -22.79
CA THR A 87 -8.54 -5.24 -24.03
C THR A 87 -9.86 -4.48 -23.89
N SER A 88 -10.01 -3.70 -22.82
CA SER A 88 -11.23 -2.97 -22.46
C SER A 88 -10.87 -1.63 -21.81
N SER A 89 -9.79 -0.99 -22.23
CA SER A 89 -9.74 0.46 -22.16
C SER A 89 -10.78 0.96 -23.16
N SER A 90 -11.96 1.26 -22.62
CA SER A 90 -12.91 2.20 -23.21
C SER A 90 -12.11 3.36 -23.81
N ILE A 91 -11.97 3.31 -25.14
CA ILE A 91 -11.69 4.46 -25.97
C ILE A 91 -12.83 5.44 -25.67
N VAL A 92 -12.64 6.30 -24.67
CA VAL A 92 -13.48 7.48 -24.51
C VAL A 92 -13.11 8.35 -25.70
N LYS A 93 -13.81 8.11 -26.81
CA LYS A 93 -13.72 8.90 -28.02
C LYS A 93 -13.92 10.37 -27.61
N PRO A 94 -13.00 11.28 -27.95
CA PRO A 94 -13.19 12.69 -27.65
C PRO A 94 -14.47 13.17 -28.33
N GLU A 95 -15.38 13.69 -27.52
CA GLU A 95 -16.59 14.38 -27.95
C GLU A 95 -16.17 15.57 -28.82
N THR A 96 -16.39 15.48 -30.13
CA THR A 96 -16.27 16.63 -31.03
C THR A 96 -17.65 17.26 -31.17
N ASP A 97 -17.82 18.42 -30.54
CA ASP A 97 -18.91 19.38 -30.77
C ASP A 97 -19.14 19.64 -32.26
N PRO A 98 -20.38 19.62 -32.76
CA PRO A 98 -20.72 20.30 -34.00
C PRO A 98 -21.27 21.70 -33.69
N THR A 99 -20.38 22.69 -33.64
CA THR A 99 -20.73 24.09 -33.95
C THR A 99 -20.49 24.33 -35.45
N SER A 100 -21.58 24.33 -36.22
CA SER A 100 -21.94 25.33 -37.24
C SER A 100 -22.83 24.75 -38.33
#